data_AF-A0A8X6VYT6-F1
#
_entry.id   AF-A0A8X6VYT6-F1
#
_cell.length_a   1.000
_cell.length_b   1.000
_cell.length_c   1.000
_cell.angle_alpha   90.00
_cell.angle_beta   90.00
_cell.angle_gamma   90.00
#
_symmetry.space_group_name_H-M   'P 1'
#
loop_
_entity.id
_entity.type
_entity.pdbx_description
1 polymer ?
#
loop_
_entity_poly.entity_id
_entity_poly.type
_entity_poly.pdbx_seq_one_letter_code
_entity_poly.pdbx_strand_id
1 'polypeptide(L)'
;MQLTWDLLEITQDLIPVYHGQANPSERKNRDLKPRLAFLVGDEHSAWEDKLPLIRFAMNTSVFDTTGHTAAYLQFGRQLRTSDDIRHDIRQIMDNDNFVPEITPYLKRFVNFILDVKDRVEQKQDSQKENFD
;
A
#
# COMPACT_ATOMS: atom_id res chain seq x y z
N MET A 1 22.98 9.29 14.85
CA MET A 1 21.73 8.58 14.51
C MET A 1 21.05 7.99 15.75
N GLN A 2 21.72 7.29 16.68
CA GLN A 2 21.07 6.78 17.92
C GLN A 2 20.16 7.82 18.62
N LEU A 3 20.68 9.04 18.84
CA LEU A 3 19.98 10.12 19.55
C LEU A 3 18.63 10.54 18.95
N THR A 4 18.44 10.43 17.63
CA THR A 4 17.17 10.80 16.99
C THR A 4 16.11 9.72 17.14
N TRP A 5 16.52 8.46 17.24
CA TRP A 5 15.59 7.33 17.44
C TRP A 5 15.11 7.28 18.89
N ASP A 6 16.02 7.52 19.83
CA ASP A 6 15.71 7.60 21.27
C ASP A 6 14.75 8.76 21.57
N LEU A 7 14.87 9.89 20.86
CA LEU A 7 13.97 11.03 21.01
C LEU A 7 12.55 10.76 20.45
N LEU A 8 12.46 9.97 19.37
CA LEU A 8 11.19 9.67 18.70
C LEU A 8 10.56 8.36 19.17
N GLU A 9 11.17 7.69 20.16
CA GLU A 9 10.75 6.38 20.68
C GLU A 9 10.59 5.30 19.58
N ILE A 10 11.45 5.36 18.56
CA ILE A 10 11.43 4.40 17.46
C ILE A 10 12.40 3.27 17.77
N THR A 11 11.88 2.05 17.82
CA THR A 11 12.69 0.84 17.93
C THR A 11 13.32 0.47 16.59
N GLN A 12 14.61 0.13 16.61
CA GLN A 12 15.30 -0.38 15.43
C GLN A 12 15.19 -1.90 15.38
N ASP A 13 14.66 -2.42 14.28
CA ASP A 13 14.71 -3.84 13.94
C ASP A 13 15.75 -4.08 12.84
N LEU A 14 16.79 -4.85 13.15
CA LEU A 14 17.96 -5.04 12.29
C LEU A 14 17.98 -6.47 11.74
N ILE A 15 18.22 -6.59 10.45
CA ILE A 15 18.41 -7.88 9.77
C ILE A 15 19.89 -8.29 9.75
N PRO A 16 20.21 -9.60 9.75
CA PRO A 16 21.58 -10.07 9.57
C PRO A 16 22.19 -9.60 8.25
N VAL A 17 23.52 -9.44 8.25
CA VAL A 17 24.27 -9.06 7.05
C VAL A 17 24.07 -10.12 5.96
N TYR A 18 23.86 -9.68 4.72
CA TYR A 18 23.60 -10.53 3.55
C TYR A 18 22.32 -11.39 3.62
N HIS A 19 21.37 -11.06 4.51
CA HIS A 19 20.10 -11.76 4.61
C HIS A 19 18.90 -10.89 4.16
N GLY A 20 18.90 -10.53 2.87
CA GLY A 20 17.88 -9.67 2.26
C GLY A 20 16.44 -10.21 2.34
N GLN A 21 16.29 -11.53 2.42
CA GLN A 21 14.99 -12.20 2.53
C GLN A 21 14.19 -11.78 3.77
N ALA A 22 14.86 -11.44 4.87
CA ALA A 22 14.20 -10.93 6.08
C ALA A 22 13.74 -9.48 5.94
N ASN A 23 14.14 -8.76 4.89
CA ASN A 23 13.73 -7.39 4.66
C ASN A 23 12.41 -7.31 3.88
N PRO A 24 11.29 -6.93 4.50
CA PRO A 24 10.01 -6.78 3.78
C PRO A 24 10.07 -5.71 2.68
N SER A 25 10.99 -4.75 2.79
CA SER A 25 11.18 -3.67 1.82
C SER A 25 11.71 -4.18 0.49
N GLU A 26 12.44 -5.29 0.46
CA GLU A 26 13.00 -5.83 -0.80
C GLU A 26 11.91 -6.24 -1.78
N ARG A 27 10.82 -6.85 -1.29
CA ARG A 27 9.67 -7.20 -2.14
C ARG A 27 9.05 -5.95 -2.76
N LYS A 28 8.86 -4.88 -1.99
CA LYS A 28 8.31 -3.62 -2.51
C LYS A 28 9.27 -2.91 -3.47
N ASN A 29 10.56 -2.92 -3.19
CA ASN A 29 11.58 -2.37 -4.09
C ASN A 29 11.65 -3.15 -5.41
N ARG A 30 11.43 -4.47 -5.39
CA ARG A 30 11.34 -5.29 -6.60
C ARG A 30 10.14 -4.91 -7.47
N ASP A 31 8.99 -4.58 -6.87
CA ASP A 31 7.80 -4.12 -7.62
C ASP A 31 7.95 -2.68 -8.14
N LEU A 32 8.72 -1.85 -7.43
CA LEU A 32 8.98 -0.45 -7.78
C LEU A 32 9.91 -0.32 -9.00
N LYS A 33 10.98 -1.13 -9.06
CA LYS A 33 12.02 -1.04 -10.10
C LYS A 33 11.48 -1.13 -11.53
N PRO A 34 10.60 -2.09 -11.90
CA PRO A 34 10.02 -2.15 -13.23
C PRO A 34 9.16 -0.93 -13.58
N ARG A 35 8.41 -0.38 -12.62
CA ARG A 35 7.58 0.81 -12.83
C ARG A 35 8.42 2.05 -13.07
N LEU A 36 9.52 2.17 -12.32
CA LEU A 36 10.54 3.20 -12.55
C LEU A 36 11.15 3.04 -13.94
N ALA A 37 11.64 1.86 -14.30
CA ALA A 37 12.24 1.63 -15.62
C ALA A 37 11.27 1.96 -16.76
N PHE A 38 10.00 1.59 -16.62
CA PHE A 38 8.97 1.87 -17.63
C PHE A 38 8.65 3.37 -17.76
N LEU A 39 8.46 4.09 -16.64
CA LEU A 39 8.04 5.50 -16.68
C LEU A 39 9.18 6.49 -16.94
N VAL A 40 10.39 6.10 -16.60
CA VAL A 40 11.60 6.90 -16.84
C VAL A 40 12.09 6.70 -18.28
N GLY A 41 11.95 5.49 -18.84
CA GLY A 41 12.43 5.17 -20.17
C GLY A 41 13.93 5.46 -20.29
N ASP A 42 14.31 6.23 -21.32
CA ASP A 42 15.69 6.59 -21.61
C ASP A 42 16.17 7.85 -20.85
N GLU A 43 15.26 8.61 -20.24
CA GLU A 43 15.58 9.88 -19.54
C GLU A 43 15.84 9.64 -18.05
N HIS A 44 16.94 8.96 -17.73
CA HIS A 44 17.27 8.56 -16.36
C HIS A 44 17.42 9.70 -15.34
N SER A 45 17.66 10.93 -15.79
CA SER A 45 17.72 12.12 -14.92
C SER A 45 16.35 12.54 -14.37
N ALA A 46 15.25 12.22 -15.06
CA ALA A 46 13.91 12.67 -14.71
C ALA A 46 13.15 11.73 -13.75
N TRP A 47 13.85 10.79 -13.10
CA TRP A 47 13.22 9.76 -12.25
C TRP A 47 12.47 10.35 -11.06
N GLU A 48 12.97 11.44 -10.49
CA GLU A 48 12.37 12.13 -9.35
C GLU A 48 10.97 12.66 -9.67
N ASP A 49 10.77 13.19 -10.87
CA ASP A 49 9.48 13.70 -11.33
C ASP A 49 8.44 12.59 -11.50
N LYS A 50 8.89 11.35 -11.76
CA LYS A 50 8.00 10.19 -11.95
C LYS A 50 7.65 9.51 -10.62
N LEU A 51 8.40 9.73 -9.55
CA LEU A 51 8.16 9.08 -8.25
C LEU A 51 6.75 9.31 -7.69
N PRO A 52 6.20 10.55 -7.67
CA PRO A 52 4.85 10.77 -7.15
C PRO A 52 3.79 9.99 -7.93
N LEU A 53 3.94 9.90 -9.25
CA LEU A 53 3.04 9.14 -10.12
C LEU A 53 3.11 7.64 -9.82
N ILE A 54 4.32 7.09 -9.66
CA ILE A 54 4.54 5.68 -9.32
C ILE A 54 3.95 5.37 -7.95
N ARG A 55 4.20 6.24 -6.96
CA ARG A 55 3.64 6.11 -5.61
C ARG A 55 2.11 6.10 -5.65
N PHE A 56 1.50 7.01 -6.41
CA PHE A 56 0.04 7.04 -6.57
C PHE A 56 -0.46 5.72 -7.16
N ALA A 57 0.11 5.29 -8.29
CA ALA A 57 -0.28 4.04 -8.95
C ALA A 57 -0.09 2.80 -8.06
N MET A 58 0.98 2.73 -7.27
CA MET A 58 1.19 1.63 -6.30
C MET A 58 0.17 1.64 -5.18
N ASN A 59 -0.25 2.81 -4.70
CA ASN A 59 -1.21 2.93 -3.62
C ASN A 59 -2.66 2.65 -4.05
N THR A 60 -3.00 2.91 -5.32
CA THR A 60 -4.34 2.64 -5.89
C THR A 60 -4.47 1.28 -6.56
N SER A 61 -3.36 0.55 -6.74
CA SER A 61 -3.41 -0.84 -7.23
C SER A 61 -3.91 -1.79 -6.14
N VAL A 62 -4.79 -2.72 -6.49
CA VAL A 62 -5.23 -3.80 -5.61
C VAL A 62 -4.11 -4.84 -5.47
N PHE A 63 -3.81 -5.24 -4.24
CA PHE A 63 -2.87 -6.34 -3.97
C PHE A 63 -3.62 -7.66 -3.81
N ASP A 64 -3.12 -8.75 -4.41
CA ASP A 64 -3.77 -10.07 -4.30
C ASP A 64 -3.85 -10.60 -2.86
N THR A 65 -2.80 -10.34 -2.07
CA THR A 65 -2.72 -10.78 -0.67
C THR A 65 -3.80 -10.15 0.20
N THR A 66 -4.05 -8.85 0.02
CA THR A 66 -5.04 -8.13 0.84
C THR A 66 -6.41 -8.05 0.15
N GLY A 67 -6.50 -8.25 -1.16
CA GLY A 67 -7.73 -8.03 -1.94
C GLY A 67 -8.13 -6.56 -2.10
N HIS A 68 -7.36 -5.63 -1.52
CA HIS A 68 -7.67 -4.20 -1.47
C HIS A 68 -6.43 -3.36 -1.78
N THR A 69 -6.67 -2.11 -2.14
CA THR A 69 -5.62 -1.11 -2.39
C THR A 69 -4.94 -0.69 -1.09
N ALA A 70 -3.64 -0.36 -1.14
CA ALA A 70 -2.92 0.12 0.05
C ALA A 70 -3.49 1.46 0.57
N ALA A 71 -3.95 2.33 -0.33
CA ALA A 71 -4.61 3.58 0.04
C ALA A 71 -5.84 3.35 0.92
N TYR A 72 -6.72 2.43 0.53
CA TYR A 72 -7.93 2.13 1.30
C TYR A 72 -7.61 1.56 2.68
N LEU A 73 -6.62 0.67 2.79
CA LEU A 73 -6.21 0.11 4.09
C LEU A 73 -5.63 1.18 5.03
N GLN A 74 -4.91 2.16 4.48
CA GLN A 74 -4.28 3.22 5.28
C GLN A 74 -5.27 4.33 5.67
N PHE A 75 -6.17 4.71 4.76
CA PHE A 75 -7.01 5.90 4.91
C PHE A 75 -8.50 5.61 5.10
N GLY A 76 -8.93 4.36 4.95
CA GLY A 76 -10.34 3.96 4.94
C GLY A 76 -11.13 4.45 3.72
N ARG A 77 -10.44 4.93 2.67
CA ARG A 77 -11.06 5.47 1.47
C ARG A 77 -10.11 5.37 0.28
N GLN A 78 -10.66 5.40 -0.94
CA GLN A 78 -9.83 5.41 -2.14
C GLN A 78 -9.24 6.80 -2.43
N LEU A 79 -8.02 6.82 -2.99
CA LEU A 79 -7.46 8.05 -3.53
C LEU A 79 -8.21 8.45 -4.80
N ARG A 80 -8.38 9.76 -4.99
CA ARG A 80 -9.08 10.32 -6.15
C ARG A 80 -8.11 10.52 -7.30
N THR A 81 -8.51 10.07 -8.49
CA THR A 81 -7.82 10.36 -9.74
C THR A 81 -8.37 11.64 -10.35
N SER A 82 -7.58 12.32 -11.17
CA SER A 82 -8.03 13.48 -11.95
C SER A 82 -9.20 13.13 -12.88
N ASP A 83 -9.31 11.87 -13.27
CA ASP A 83 -10.40 11.33 -14.07
C ASP A 83 -11.73 11.28 -13.30
N ASP A 84 -11.71 10.69 -12.09
CA ASP A 84 -12.89 10.58 -11.20
C ASP A 84 -13.54 11.94 -10.93
N ILE A 85 -12.71 12.97 -10.73
CA ILE A 85 -13.17 14.33 -10.46
C ILE A 85 -13.88 14.95 -11.68
N ARG A 86 -13.43 14.60 -12.89
CA ARG A 86 -13.93 15.20 -14.14
C ARG A 86 -15.17 14.50 -14.67
N HIS A 87 -15.28 13.19 -14.49
CA HIS A 87 -16.26 12.38 -15.22
C HIS A 87 -17.41 11.87 -14.35
N ASP A 88 -17.25 11.66 -13.04
CA ASP A 88 -18.35 11.12 -12.23
C ASP A 88 -18.26 11.43 -10.73
N ILE A 89 -19.10 12.36 -10.28
CA ILE A 89 -19.27 12.67 -8.85
C ILE A 89 -19.81 11.44 -8.08
N ARG A 90 -20.50 10.49 -8.73
CA ARG A 90 -20.99 9.26 -8.07
C ARG A 90 -19.84 8.36 -7.62
N GLN A 91 -18.76 8.29 -8.39
CA GLN A 91 -17.56 7.57 -7.97
C GLN A 91 -16.97 8.15 -6.68
N ILE A 92 -17.17 9.43 -6.38
CA ILE A 92 -16.76 10.02 -5.10
C ILE A 92 -17.60 9.42 -3.96
N MET A 93 -18.91 9.25 -4.16
CA MET A 93 -19.80 8.64 -3.18
C MET A 93 -19.49 7.15 -2.98
N ASP A 94 -19.21 6.42 -4.06
CA ASP A 94 -18.98 4.97 -4.03
C ASP A 94 -17.61 4.60 -3.40
N ASN A 95 -16.63 5.51 -3.44
CA ASN A 95 -15.28 5.28 -2.94
C ASN A 95 -15.09 5.53 -1.42
N ASP A 96 -16.19 5.49 -0.65
CA ASP A 96 -16.23 5.84 0.78
C ASP A 96 -15.60 7.21 1.11
N ASN A 97 -15.53 8.13 0.13
CA ASN A 97 -15.02 9.49 0.37
C ASN A 97 -16.03 10.38 1.08
N PHE A 98 -17.30 9.97 1.12
CA PHE A 98 -18.37 10.63 1.87
C PHE A 98 -18.98 9.66 2.88
N VAL A 99 -18.88 10.00 4.15
CA VAL A 99 -19.43 9.20 5.26
C VAL A 99 -20.63 9.95 5.84
N PRO A 100 -21.87 9.55 5.53
CA PRO A 100 -23.06 10.24 6.04
C PRO A 100 -23.19 10.10 7.57
N GLU A 101 -22.77 8.97 8.13
CA GLU A 101 -22.79 8.70 9.57
C GLU A 101 -21.56 7.88 9.99
N ILE A 102 -20.86 8.33 11.03
CA ILE A 102 -19.58 7.76 11.48
C ILE A 102 -19.76 6.37 12.11
N THR A 103 -20.76 6.21 12.99
CA THR A 103 -20.97 4.98 13.75
C THR A 103 -21.23 3.74 12.88
N PRO A 104 -22.16 3.75 11.90
CA PRO A 104 -22.36 2.59 11.04
C PRO A 104 -21.14 2.32 10.14
N TYR A 105 -20.47 3.37 9.67
CA TYR A 105 -19.24 3.22 8.90
C TYR A 105 -18.14 2.49 9.69
N LEU A 106 -17.90 2.88 10.95
CA LEU A 106 -16.89 2.23 11.78
C LEU A 106 -17.21 0.75 12.04
N LYS A 107 -18.48 0.39 12.25
CA LYS A 107 -18.87 -1.02 12.38
C LYS A 107 -18.55 -1.84 11.13
N ARG A 108 -18.85 -1.30 9.94
CA ARG A 108 -18.48 -1.94 8.66
C ARG A 108 -16.97 -2.02 8.50
N PHE A 109 -16.26 -0.95 8.84
CA PHE A 109 -14.81 -0.86 8.69
C PHE A 109 -14.08 -1.86 9.60
N VAL A 110 -14.55 -2.06 10.83
CA VAL A 110 -14.01 -3.08 11.73
C VAL A 110 -14.16 -4.48 11.14
N ASN A 111 -15.36 -4.84 10.66
CA ASN A 111 -15.59 -6.14 10.01
C ASN A 111 -14.70 -6.29 8.78
N PHE A 112 -14.59 -5.24 7.96
CA PHE A 112 -13.71 -5.20 6.80
C PHE A 112 -12.23 -5.48 7.16
N ILE A 113 -11.70 -4.85 8.21
CA ILE A 113 -10.31 -5.08 8.64
C ILE A 113 -10.11 -6.53 9.13
N LEU A 114 -11.10 -7.12 9.78
CA LEU A 114 -11.06 -8.53 10.17
C LEU A 114 -11.01 -9.44 8.94
N ASP A 115 -11.86 -9.20 7.95
CA ASP A 115 -11.87 -9.98 6.69
C ASP A 115 -10.53 -9.87 5.95
N VAL A 116 -9.94 -8.67 5.90
CA VAL A 116 -8.61 -8.44 5.30
C VAL A 116 -7.55 -9.24 6.04
N LYS A 117 -7.60 -9.24 7.38
CA LYS A 117 -6.65 -9.97 8.21
C LYS A 117 -6.73 -11.47 7.94
N ASP A 118 -7.94 -12.04 7.96
CA ASP A 118 -8.18 -13.47 7.71
C ASP A 118 -7.66 -13.87 6.32
N ARG A 119 -7.90 -13.02 5.31
CA ARG A 119 -7.40 -13.25 3.95
C ARG A 119 -5.87 -13.25 3.89
N VAL A 120 -5.22 -12.32 4.58
CA VAL A 120 -3.76 -12.25 4.63
C VAL A 120 -3.19 -13.50 5.29
N GLU A 121 -3.78 -13.96 6.39
CA GLU A 121 -3.38 -15.19 7.08
C GLU A 121 -3.53 -16.41 6.16
N GLN A 122 -4.68 -16.58 5.51
CA GLN A 122 -4.91 -17.66 4.54
C GLN A 122 -3.87 -17.64 3.40
N LYS A 123 -3.58 -16.46 2.83
CA LYS A 123 -2.59 -16.31 1.76
C LYS A 123 -1.16 -16.60 2.24
N GLN A 124 -0.85 -16.32 3.51
CA GLN A 124 0.43 -16.68 4.11
C GLN A 124 0.55 -18.19 4.32
N ASP A 125 -0.50 -18.83 4.83
CA ASP A 125 -0.50 -20.27 5.09
C ASP A 125 -0.45 -21.07 3.78
N SER A 126 -1.22 -20.70 2.76
CA SER A 126 -1.09 -21.28 1.42
C SER A 126 0.31 -21.06 0.83
N GLN A 127 1.01 -19.97 1.17
CA GLN A 127 2.39 -19.80 0.72
C GLN A 127 3.32 -20.79 1.43
N LYS A 128 3.20 -20.95 2.76
CA LYS A 128 4.01 -21.93 3.52
C LYS A 128 3.86 -23.35 2.95
N GLU A 129 2.62 -23.80 2.72
CA GLU A 129 2.35 -25.14 2.15
C GLU A 129 2.98 -25.38 0.77
N ASN A 130 3.19 -24.33 -0.04
CA ASN A 130 3.81 -24.46 -1.36
C ASN A 130 5.35 -24.48 -1.30
N PHE A 131 5.96 -24.10 -0.18
CA PHE A 131 7.42 -24.05 0.00
C PHE A 131 7.95 -25.14 0.95
N ASP A 132 7.07 -25.87 1.65
CA ASP A 132 7.36 -27.10 2.38
C ASP A 132 7.30 -28.33 1.46
#